data_AF-A0A4Z1SUJ7-F1
#
_entry.id   AF-A0A4Z1SUJ7-F1
#
_cell.length_a   1.000
_cell.length_b   1.000
_cell.length_c   1.000
_cell.angle_alpha   90.00
_cell.angle_beta   90.00
_cell.angle_gamma   90.00
#
_symmetry.space_group_name_H-M   'P 1'
#
loop_
_entity.id
_entity.type
_entity.pdbx_description
1 polymer ?
#
loop_
_entity_poly.entity_id
_entity_poly.type
_entity_poly.pdbx_seq_one_letter_code
_entity_poly.pdbx_strand_id
1 'polypeptide(L)'
;MQNLITTIHIILTELFQIQTSERRFRRRFKRICLITSCVDMECIVAILYLARAMQGGMSVTSKTLHNAFFIALSIAVSLMRDSPPSLQVWANCFWTRVDSSKVFGAQLMFLNYVDWSLYVNRDDIIEVERCIDLINSTCIHGNEVSSASDPE
;
A
#
# COMPACT_ATOMS: atom_id res chain seq x y z
N MET A 1 6.74 3.93 11.56
CA MET A 1 6.71 2.79 10.60
C MET A 1 5.83 1.61 11.04
N GLN A 2 5.91 1.11 12.29
CA GLN A 2 5.11 -0.05 12.71
C GLN A 2 3.58 0.21 12.75
N ASN A 3 3.17 1.43 13.11
CA ASN A 3 1.77 1.88 13.04
C ASN A 3 1.33 2.01 11.58
N LEU A 4 2.07 2.75 10.76
CA LEU A 4 1.79 2.96 9.32
C LEU A 4 1.52 1.66 8.54
N ILE A 5 2.32 0.60 8.72
CA ILE A 5 2.09 -0.69 8.04
C ILE A 5 0.73 -1.29 8.44
N THR A 6 0.34 -1.15 9.69
CA THR A 6 -0.97 -1.63 10.18
C THR A 6 -2.08 -0.76 9.61
N THR A 7 -1.90 0.56 9.63
CA THR A 7 -2.87 1.53 9.10
C THR A 7 -3.11 1.35 7.62
N ILE A 8 -2.05 1.15 6.82
CA ILE A 8 -2.19 0.86 5.39
C ILE A 8 -2.93 -0.46 5.19
N HIS A 9 -2.65 -1.50 5.99
CA HIS A 9 -3.40 -2.75 5.89
C HIS A 9 -4.90 -2.53 6.13
N ILE A 10 -5.25 -1.81 7.19
CA ILE A 10 -6.64 -1.46 7.53
C ILE A 10 -7.28 -0.69 6.37
N ILE A 11 -6.61 0.33 5.82
CA ILE A 11 -7.13 1.06 4.66
C ILE A 11 -7.37 0.11 3.49
N LEU A 12 -6.40 -0.75 3.15
CA LEU A 12 -6.56 -1.69 2.05
C LEU A 12 -7.72 -2.68 2.27
N THR A 13 -7.97 -3.13 3.50
CA THR A 13 -9.04 -4.10 3.77
C THR A 13 -10.41 -3.45 3.93
N GLU A 14 -10.48 -2.30 4.59
CA GLU A 14 -11.72 -1.59 4.87
C GLU A 14 -12.19 -0.75 3.67
N LEU A 15 -11.28 -0.02 3.01
CA LEU A 15 -11.65 0.79 1.84
C LEU A 15 -12.13 -0.08 0.68
N PHE A 16 -11.44 -1.21 0.46
CA PHE A 16 -11.77 -2.10 -0.65
C PHE A 16 -12.70 -3.25 -0.26
N GLN A 17 -13.10 -3.34 1.02
CA GLN A 17 -13.97 -4.40 1.53
C GLN A 17 -13.45 -5.82 1.21
N ILE A 18 -12.12 -6.00 1.26
CA ILE A 18 -11.43 -7.24 0.92
C ILE A 18 -10.62 -7.73 2.12
N GLN A 19 -11.09 -8.79 2.76
CA GLN A 19 -10.41 -9.40 3.90
C GLN A 19 -9.15 -10.16 3.48
N THR A 20 -8.03 -9.88 4.14
CA THR A 20 -6.74 -10.57 3.89
C THR A 20 -5.84 -10.54 5.12
N SER A 21 -4.80 -11.39 5.12
CA SER A 21 -3.96 -11.60 6.31
C SER A 21 -3.00 -10.45 6.57
N GLU A 22 -3.24 -9.70 7.64
CA GLU A 22 -2.34 -8.64 8.16
C GLU A 22 -0.93 -9.17 8.43
N ARG A 23 -0.81 -10.35 9.05
CA ARG A 23 0.49 -10.98 9.36
C ARG A 23 1.32 -11.20 8.09
N ARG A 24 0.70 -11.64 6.99
CA ARG A 24 1.39 -11.84 5.70
C ARG A 24 1.77 -10.49 5.08
N PHE A 25 0.87 -9.51 5.12
CA PHE A 25 1.13 -8.16 4.64
C PHE A 25 2.32 -7.53 5.36
N ARG A 26 2.26 -7.46 6.69
CA ARG A 26 3.25 -6.82 7.55
C ARG A 26 4.65 -7.39 7.31
N ARG A 27 4.80 -8.72 7.21
CA ARG A 27 6.09 -9.35 6.92
C ARG A 27 6.69 -8.90 5.59
N ARG A 28 5.86 -8.89 4.55
CA ARG A 28 6.31 -8.55 3.20
C ARG A 28 6.57 -7.05 3.06
N PHE A 29 5.69 -6.23 3.63
CA PHE A 29 5.84 -4.79 3.57
C PHE A 29 7.06 -4.31 4.38
N LYS A 30 7.31 -4.86 5.59
CA LYS A 30 8.55 -4.58 6.33
C LYS A 30 9.81 -4.84 5.49
N ARG A 31 9.83 -5.93 4.72
CA ARG A 31 10.95 -6.24 3.83
C ARG A 31 11.10 -5.22 2.70
N ILE A 32 9.99 -4.80 2.09
CA ILE A 32 9.98 -3.73 1.08
C ILE A 32 10.53 -2.44 1.70
N CYS A 33 9.99 -1.99 2.83
CA CYS A 33 10.44 -0.76 3.51
C CYS A 33 11.93 -0.79 3.85
N LEU A 34 12.45 -1.94 4.30
CA LEU A 34 13.88 -2.09 4.62
C LEU A 34 14.78 -1.91 3.39
N ILE A 35 14.33 -2.35 2.21
CA ILE A 35 15.15 -2.37 1.00
C ILE A 35 14.99 -1.07 0.21
N THR A 36 13.78 -0.52 0.15
CA THR A 36 13.46 0.63 -0.70
C THR A 36 13.38 1.95 0.08
N SER A 37 13.41 1.90 1.41
CA SER A 37 13.23 3.05 2.30
C SER A 37 11.98 3.87 1.90
N CYS A 38 10.87 3.19 1.62
CA CYS A 38 9.65 3.86 1.18
C CYS A 38 9.07 4.76 2.29
N VAL A 39 8.58 5.93 1.89
CA VAL A 39 8.01 6.95 2.78
C VAL A 39 6.49 6.98 2.70
N ASP A 40 5.86 7.59 3.70
CA ASP A 40 4.41 7.61 3.89
C ASP A 40 3.68 8.17 2.66
N MET A 41 4.21 9.23 2.07
CA MET A 41 3.65 9.87 0.88
C MET A 41 3.57 8.92 -0.34
N GLU A 42 4.59 8.07 -0.55
CA GLU A 42 4.59 7.09 -1.64
C GLU A 42 3.53 6.01 -1.41
N CYS A 43 3.27 5.68 -0.15
CA CYS A 43 2.24 4.74 0.23
C CYS A 43 0.83 5.32 0.01
N ILE A 44 0.64 6.61 0.33
CA ILE A 44 -0.61 7.33 0.08
C ILE A 44 -0.91 7.37 -1.42
N VAL A 45 0.07 7.77 -2.23
CA VAL A 45 -0.07 7.79 -3.71
C VAL A 45 -0.36 6.38 -4.24
N ALA A 46 0.26 5.34 -3.70
CA ALA A 46 -0.01 3.95 -4.08
C ALA A 46 -1.46 3.50 -3.76
N ILE A 47 -2.03 3.94 -2.64
CA ILE A 47 -3.45 3.68 -2.31
C ILE A 47 -4.36 4.33 -3.36
N LEU A 48 -4.09 5.58 -3.72
CA LEU A 48 -4.88 6.33 -4.72
C LEU A 48 -4.79 5.70 -6.11
N TYR A 49 -3.59 5.28 -6.54
CA TYR A 49 -3.42 4.54 -7.77
C TYR A 49 -4.18 3.21 -7.78
N LEU A 50 -4.15 2.47 -6.67
CA LEU A 50 -4.90 1.22 -6.55
C LEU A 50 -6.41 1.46 -6.64
N ALA A 51 -6.93 2.48 -5.96
CA ALA A 51 -8.34 2.85 -6.03
C ALA A 51 -8.76 3.21 -7.46
N ARG A 52 -7.95 4.01 -8.16
CA ARG A 52 -8.18 4.38 -9.56
C ARG A 52 -8.13 3.17 -10.48
N ALA A 53 -7.17 2.27 -10.31
CA ALA A 53 -7.07 1.06 -11.10
C ALA A 53 -8.31 0.17 -10.93
N MET A 54 -8.82 0.04 -9.70
CA MET A 54 -10.05 -0.71 -9.41
C MET A 54 -11.29 -0.05 -10.05
N GLN A 55 -11.38 1.28 -10.02
CA GLN A 55 -12.43 2.03 -10.73
C GLN A 55 -12.33 1.84 -12.26
N GLY A 56 -11.10 1.73 -12.80
CA GLY A 56 -10.83 1.39 -14.20
C GLY A 56 -11.05 -0.08 -14.55
N GLY A 57 -11.63 -0.89 -13.66
CA GLY A 57 -12.01 -2.28 -13.93
C GLY A 57 -10.98 -3.33 -13.54
N MET A 58 -9.91 -2.97 -12.83
CA MET A 58 -8.97 -3.95 -12.31
C MET A 58 -9.65 -4.84 -11.25
N SER A 59 -9.76 -6.14 -11.53
CA SER A 59 -10.27 -7.11 -10.57
C SER A 59 -9.25 -7.39 -9.47
N VAL A 60 -9.60 -7.06 -8.23
CA VAL A 60 -8.79 -7.31 -7.04
C VAL A 60 -9.51 -8.29 -6.12
N THR A 61 -8.77 -9.27 -5.63
CA THR A 61 -9.26 -10.32 -4.73
C THR A 61 -8.42 -10.34 -3.46
N SER A 62 -8.85 -11.08 -2.43
CA SER A 62 -8.07 -11.30 -1.20
C SER A 62 -6.66 -11.86 -1.44
N LYS A 63 -6.45 -12.55 -2.58
CA LYS A 63 -5.17 -13.11 -2.99
C LYS A 63 -4.28 -12.10 -3.72
N THR A 64 -4.87 -11.11 -4.42
CA THR A 64 -4.15 -10.18 -5.30
C THR A 64 -3.99 -8.79 -4.71
N LEU A 65 -4.78 -8.39 -3.70
CA LEU A 65 -4.79 -7.06 -3.09
C LEU A 65 -3.39 -6.54 -2.74
N HIS A 66 -2.62 -7.29 -1.95
CA HIS A 66 -1.28 -6.86 -1.56
C HIS A 66 -0.33 -6.74 -2.76
N ASN A 67 -0.42 -7.63 -3.75
CA ASN A 67 0.41 -7.53 -4.96
C ASN A 67 0.05 -6.28 -5.75
N ALA A 68 -1.24 -6.00 -5.93
CA ALA A 68 -1.71 -4.82 -6.64
C ALA A 68 -1.25 -3.54 -5.95
N PHE A 69 -1.38 -3.47 -4.61
CA PHE A 69 -0.84 -2.37 -3.82
C PHE A 69 0.68 -2.22 -3.99
N PHE A 70 1.44 -3.31 -3.94
CA PHE A 70 2.89 -3.24 -4.10
C PHE A 70 3.31 -2.81 -5.51
N ILE A 71 2.59 -3.23 -6.56
CA ILE A 71 2.83 -2.70 -7.91
C ILE A 71 2.56 -1.19 -7.95
N ALA A 72 1.43 -0.74 -7.41
CA ALA A 72 1.13 0.69 -7.30
C ALA A 72 2.24 1.45 -6.55
N LEU A 73 2.75 0.88 -5.46
CA LEU A 73 3.86 1.44 -4.69
C LEU A 73 5.15 1.54 -5.51
N SER A 74 5.51 0.52 -6.29
CA SER A 74 6.70 0.64 -7.16
C SER A 74 6.56 1.75 -8.19
N ILE A 75 5.36 1.98 -8.73
CA ILE A 75 5.09 3.06 -9.68
C ILE A 75 5.21 4.41 -8.96
N ALA A 76 4.58 4.56 -7.80
CA ALA A 76 4.66 5.78 -6.99
C ALA A 76 6.11 6.15 -6.65
N VAL A 77 6.88 5.21 -6.11
CA VAL A 77 8.30 5.42 -5.79
C VAL A 77 9.12 5.78 -7.03
N SER A 78 8.82 5.15 -8.17
CA SER A 78 9.56 5.40 -9.42
C SER A 78 9.32 6.79 -9.99
N LEU A 79 8.14 7.37 -9.75
CA LEU A 79 7.77 8.70 -10.22
C LEU A 79 8.20 9.81 -9.27
N MET A 80 8.21 9.53 -7.96
CA MET A 80 8.43 10.54 -6.93
C MET A 80 9.90 10.75 -6.57
N ARG A 81 10.81 9.91 -7.08
CA ARG A 81 12.24 9.96 -6.74
C ARG A 81 13.09 10.22 -7.96
N ASP A 82 14.14 11.02 -7.78
CA ASP A 82 15.19 11.21 -8.78
C ASP A 82 16.00 9.93 -9.04
N SER A 83 16.15 9.07 -8.02
CA SER A 83 16.89 7.81 -8.11
C SER A 83 16.09 6.66 -7.48
N PRO A 84 15.08 6.11 -8.19
CA PRO A 84 14.25 5.04 -7.68
C PRO A 84 14.98 3.68 -7.67
N PRO A 85 14.53 2.70 -6.85
CA PRO A 85 15.06 1.35 -6.90
C PRO A 85 14.86 0.71 -8.28
N SER A 86 15.86 -0.06 -8.73
CA SER A 86 15.76 -0.76 -10.03
C SER A 86 14.67 -1.83 -10.01
N LEU A 87 14.22 -2.24 -11.21
CA LEU A 87 13.26 -3.35 -11.36
C LEU A 87 13.75 -4.65 -10.69
N GLN A 88 15.06 -4.89 -10.66
CA GLN A 88 15.64 -6.06 -9.99
C GLN A 88 15.46 -5.99 -8.48
N VAL A 89 15.59 -4.80 -7.89
CA VAL A 89 15.33 -4.58 -6.46
C VAL A 89 13.85 -4.86 -6.17
N TRP A 90 12.94 -4.33 -6.98
CA TRP A 90 11.50 -4.59 -6.85
C TRP A 90 11.14 -6.06 -6.99
N ALA A 91 11.74 -6.75 -7.97
CA ALA A 91 11.52 -8.17 -8.19
C ALA A 91 11.91 -9.01 -6.96
N ASN A 92 13.04 -8.69 -6.34
CA ASN A 92 13.51 -9.33 -5.10
C ASN A 92 12.61 -9.04 -3.88
N CYS A 93 11.89 -7.93 -3.90
CA CYS A 93 11.00 -7.52 -2.82
C CYS A 93 9.59 -8.11 -2.95
N PHE A 94 9.03 -8.13 -4.16
CA PHE A 94 7.65 -8.57 -4.39
C PHE A 94 7.53 -10.07 -4.36
N TRP A 95 8.36 -10.81 -5.06
CA TRP A 95 8.17 -12.24 -5.17
C TRP A 95 9.50 -12.97 -4.97
N THR A 96 9.43 -14.18 -4.44
CA THR A 96 10.61 -15.04 -4.40
C THR A 96 10.91 -15.51 -5.82
N ARG A 97 12.08 -15.15 -6.37
CA ARG A 97 12.59 -15.61 -7.68
C ARG A 97 11.71 -15.20 -8.87
N VAL A 98 11.46 -13.90 -9.00
CA VAL A 98 10.80 -13.35 -10.18
C VAL A 98 11.79 -12.50 -10.98
N ASP A 99 11.70 -12.58 -12.30
CA ASP A 99 12.49 -11.77 -13.21
C ASP A 99 11.99 -10.33 -13.24
N SER A 100 12.92 -9.39 -13.42
CA SER A 100 12.63 -7.96 -13.57
C SER A 100 11.60 -7.66 -14.67
N SER A 101 11.57 -8.47 -15.74
CA SER A 101 10.62 -8.35 -16.85
C SER A 101 9.16 -8.56 -16.42
N LYS A 102 8.91 -9.42 -15.43
CA LYS A 102 7.54 -9.64 -14.92
C LYS A 102 7.07 -8.49 -14.04
N VAL A 103 7.98 -7.83 -13.33
CA VAL A 103 7.66 -6.60 -12.59
C VAL A 103 7.29 -5.50 -13.57
N PHE A 104 8.12 -5.30 -14.59
CA PHE A 104 7.85 -4.33 -15.65
C PHE A 104 6.51 -4.60 -16.36
N GLY A 105 6.25 -5.85 -16.75
CA GLY A 105 4.96 -6.23 -17.35
C GLY A 105 3.77 -5.98 -16.43
N ALA A 106 3.90 -6.27 -15.13
CA ALA A 106 2.86 -5.98 -14.15
C ALA A 106 2.61 -4.47 -13.98
N GLN A 107 3.66 -3.65 -14.00
CA GLN A 107 3.54 -2.19 -13.98
C GLN A 107 2.83 -1.68 -15.24
N LEU A 108 3.21 -2.14 -16.42
CA LEU A 108 2.55 -1.76 -17.67
C LEU A 108 1.05 -2.12 -17.68
N MET A 109 0.71 -3.33 -17.26
CA MET A 109 -0.70 -3.74 -17.17
C MET A 109 -1.47 -2.89 -16.15
N PHE A 110 -0.84 -2.56 -15.02
CA PHE A 110 -1.43 -1.67 -14.02
C PHE A 110 -1.70 -0.27 -14.59
N LEU A 111 -0.75 0.28 -15.36
CA LEU A 111 -0.88 1.60 -15.98
C LEU A 111 -2.07 1.71 -16.93
N ASN A 112 -2.42 0.63 -17.63
CA ASN A 112 -3.62 0.59 -18.45
C ASN A 112 -4.92 0.74 -17.63
N TYR A 113 -4.97 0.21 -16.41
CA TYR A 113 -6.15 0.35 -15.55
C TYR A 113 -6.31 1.75 -14.95
N VAL A 114 -5.23 2.53 -14.88
CA VAL A 114 -5.29 3.95 -14.47
C VAL A 114 -5.31 4.90 -15.67
N ASP A 115 -5.47 4.37 -16.89
CA ASP A 115 -5.43 5.12 -18.14
C ASP A 115 -4.21 6.05 -18.27
N TRP A 116 -3.06 5.59 -17.74
CA TRP A 116 -1.82 6.36 -17.65
C TRP A 116 -1.94 7.70 -16.90
N SER A 117 -3.08 7.94 -16.25
CA SER A 117 -3.33 9.11 -15.42
C SER A 117 -2.69 8.90 -14.07
N LEU A 118 -1.46 9.41 -13.94
CA LEU A 118 -0.65 9.33 -12.73
C LEU A 118 -0.65 10.64 -11.93
N TYR A 119 -1.36 11.66 -12.42
CA TYR A 119 -1.57 12.87 -11.63
C TYR A 119 -2.41 12.54 -10.40
N VAL A 120 -1.97 13.06 -9.26
CA VAL A 120 -2.67 12.96 -7.98
C VAL A 120 -2.89 14.37 -7.46
N ASN A 121 -4.15 14.72 -7.20
CA ASN A 121 -4.47 16.01 -6.63
C ASN A 121 -4.07 16.03 -5.14
N ARG A 122 -3.66 17.20 -4.65
CA ARG A 122 -3.34 17.42 -3.24
C ARG A 122 -4.53 17.13 -2.32
N ASP A 123 -5.74 17.43 -2.76
CA ASP A 123 -6.94 17.18 -1.95
C ASP A 123 -7.16 15.68 -1.71
N ASP A 124 -6.91 14.84 -2.72
CA ASP A 124 -7.00 13.38 -2.60
C ASP A 124 -5.95 12.84 -1.60
N ILE A 125 -4.75 13.43 -1.61
CA ILE A 125 -3.68 13.09 -0.67
C ILE A 125 -4.11 13.44 0.77
N ILE A 126 -4.60 14.67 0.98
CA ILE A 126 -5.04 15.15 2.29
C ILE A 126 -6.15 14.25 2.84
N GLU A 127 -7.05 13.78 1.98
CA GLU A 127 -8.14 12.90 2.42
C GLU A 127 -7.61 11.54 2.93
N VAL A 128 -6.64 10.95 2.23
CA VAL A 128 -5.99 9.72 2.71
C VAL A 128 -5.18 9.96 3.98
N GLU A 129 -4.47 11.09 4.09
CA GLU A 129 -3.77 11.48 5.34
C GLU A 129 -4.74 11.56 6.52
N ARG A 130 -5.91 12.19 6.33
CA ARG A 130 -6.96 12.24 7.35
C ARG A 130 -7.48 10.86 7.73
N CYS A 131 -7.65 9.95 6.77
CA CYS A 131 -8.01 8.56 7.07
C CYS A 131 -6.94 7.88 7.93
N ILE A 132 -5.66 8.08 7.60
CA ILE A 132 -4.53 7.55 8.38
C ILE A 132 -4.55 8.10 9.81
N ASP A 133 -4.75 9.41 9.98
CA ASP A 133 -4.81 10.06 11.30
C ASP A 133 -6.00 9.59 12.13
N LEU A 134 -7.16 9.39 11.50
CA LEU A 134 -8.36 8.88 12.17
C LEU A 134 -8.16 7.43 12.65
N ILE A 135 -7.57 6.58 11.82
CA ILE A 135 -7.25 5.19 12.22
C ILE A 135 -6.22 5.17 13.34
N ASN A 136 -5.18 5.98 13.23
CA ASN A 136 -4.14 6.05 14.27
C ASN A 136 -4.70 6.54 15.60
N SER A 137 -5.56 7.57 15.59
CA SER A 137 -6.18 8.10 16.82
C SER A 137 -7.11 7.08 17.47
N THR A 138 -7.93 6.37 16.70
CA THR A 138 -8.84 5.32 17.22
C THR A 138 -8.10 4.08 17.74
N CYS A 139 -7.02 3.65 17.08
CA CYS A 139 -6.18 2.55 17.57
C CYS A 139 -5.42 2.89 18.87
N ILE A 140 -5.06 4.15 19.09
CA ILE A 140 -4.43 4.60 20.34
C ILE A 140 -5.42 4.56 21.51
N HIS A 141 -6.67 4.99 21.28
CA HIS A 141 -7.70 5.03 22.33
C HIS A 141 -8.27 3.64 22.66
N GLY A 142 -8.27 2.69 21.71
CA GLY A 142 -8.70 1.31 21.98
C GLY A 142 -7.77 0.54 22.92
N ASN A 143 -6.49 0.89 22.99
CA ASN A 143 -5.53 0.25 23.90
C ASN A 143 -5.66 0.75 25.35
N GLU A 144 -6.07 1.99 25.57
CA GLU A 144 -6.29 2.54 26.92
C GLU A 144 -7.55 1.97 27.59
N VAL A 145 -8.58 1.63 26.81
CA VAL A 145 -9.83 1.06 27.34
C VAL A 145 -9.69 -0.43 27.67
N SER A 146 -8.77 -1.18 27.04
CA SER A 146 -8.57 -2.61 27.34
C SER A 146 -7.82 -2.90 28.66
N SER A 147 -7.17 -1.89 29.25
CA SER A 147 -6.50 -2.00 30.55
C SER A 147 -7.39 -1.65 31.75
N ALA A 148 -8.67 -1.33 31.51
CA ALA A 148 -9.60 -0.90 32.54
C ALA A 148 -10.86 -1.79 32.60
N SER A 149 -10.69 -3.09 32.75
CA SER A 149 -11.79 -3.97 33.17
C SER A 149 -11.28 -5.29 33.76
N ASP A 150 -10.73 -5.22 34.97
CA ASP A 150 -10.92 -6.28 35.96
C ASP A 150 -11.52 -5.61 37.21
N PRO A 151 -12.84 -5.74 37.45
CA PRO A 151 -13.40 -5.48 38.76
C PRO A 151 -13.24 -6.73 39.63
N GLU A 152 -12.58 -6.57 40.78
CA GLU A 152 -12.68 -7.46 41.95
C GLU A 152 -14.13 -7.58 42.44
#